data_AF-A0A970ETH6-F1
#
_entry.id   AF-A0A970ETH6-F1
#
_cell.length_a   1.000
_cell.length_b   1.000
_cell.length_c   1.000
_cell.angle_alpha   90.00
_cell.angle_beta   90.00
_cell.angle_gamma   90.00
#
_symmetry.space_group_name_H-M   'P 1'
#
loop_
_entity.id
_entity.type
_entity.pdbx_description
1 polymer ?
#
loop_
_entity_poly.entity_id
_entity_poly.type
_entity_poly.pdbx_seq_one_letter_code
_entity_poly.pdbx_strand_id
1 'polypeptide(L)'
;MLKKFTIIKFTALVVAAATIATVLSACGNAGEPALEYGDIIVTSRMYEYWAAHYKAVFMRSYAGISDTDEFWDSEATDGMTAEEYLSVVLLENVKKNVAGAWLFDYMGLKFTSDMKKEVKEGIDDLCKNLADGKKRTFNEYLSQFGINDDILYDIYVMDAKVSYCYNYLFGESGIAEISDNDRKKFLDDNYSHIQHLYINNKYKYVLDENGNYTYDENGKVVTKDLTSDEIAEKEKAIAAVEEGLNSGASFEELWEEYSEDKSYEKGYYISSDTKFITDVVTAAFKIKVGEWTKVETQYGVHFIKRYAMDEAPWNDKAYTDFFLDFEDKLKEYLFTKMLGDVTDKITVYTDVTSKIKLRDVKPSYYV
;
A
#
# COMPACT_ATOMS: atom_id res chain seq x y z
N MET A 1 7.40 35.70 7.27
CA MET A 1 6.09 36.39 7.44
C MET A 1 5.17 35.94 6.33
N LEU A 2 4.29 34.97 6.61
CA LEU A 2 3.32 34.46 5.63
C LEU A 2 2.24 35.52 5.37
N LYS A 3 2.00 35.84 4.09
CA LYS A 3 0.89 36.69 3.68
C LYS A 3 -0.42 35.90 3.76
N LYS A 4 -1.38 36.48 4.49
CA LYS A 4 -2.77 36.02 4.64
C LYS A 4 -3.46 35.93 3.28
N PHE A 5 -4.05 34.77 2.98
CA PHE A 5 -4.99 34.61 1.89
C PHE A 5 -6.28 35.38 2.20
N THR A 6 -6.68 36.26 1.28
CA THR A 6 -7.94 37.01 1.35
C THR A 6 -8.99 36.23 0.58
N ILE A 7 -10.04 35.78 1.29
CA ILE A 7 -11.21 35.14 0.72
C ILE A 7 -11.99 36.20 -0.06
N ILE A 8 -11.93 36.14 -1.40
CA ILE A 8 -12.84 36.89 -2.27
C ILE A 8 -14.10 36.05 -2.42
N LYS A 9 -15.20 36.52 -1.82
CA LYS A 9 -16.55 36.02 -2.04
C LYS A 9 -16.94 36.29 -3.50
N PHE A 10 -17.18 35.24 -4.28
CA PHE A 10 -17.96 35.36 -5.51
C PHE A 10 -19.34 34.73 -5.32
N THR A 11 -20.33 35.58 -5.53
CA THR A 11 -21.76 35.36 -5.39
C THR A 11 -22.25 34.33 -6.40
N ALA A 12 -23.14 33.46 -5.94
CA ALA A 12 -23.88 32.48 -6.73
C ALA A 12 -24.56 33.11 -7.96
N LEU A 13 -24.44 32.45 -9.11
CA LEU A 13 -25.44 32.52 -10.17
C LEU A 13 -25.69 31.11 -10.72
N VAL A 14 -26.86 30.58 -10.37
CA VAL A 14 -27.44 29.37 -10.92
C VAL A 14 -27.84 29.63 -12.36
N VAL A 15 -27.29 28.87 -13.31
CA VAL A 15 -27.95 28.57 -14.59
C VAL A 15 -27.77 27.09 -14.86
N ALA A 16 -28.85 26.34 -14.66
CA ALA A 16 -29.02 25.03 -15.27
C ALA A 16 -29.13 25.20 -16.79
N ALA A 17 -28.26 24.54 -17.54
CA ALA A 17 -28.47 24.26 -18.95
C ALA A 17 -27.88 22.89 -19.28
N ALA A 18 -28.77 21.91 -19.43
CA ALA A 18 -28.47 20.66 -20.08
C ALA A 18 -27.99 20.92 -21.51
N THR A 19 -26.79 20.46 -21.84
CA THR A 19 -26.30 20.24 -23.21
C THR A 19 -25.71 18.85 -23.23
N ILE A 20 -26.55 17.85 -23.51
CA ILE A 20 -26.53 17.10 -24.78
C ILE A 20 -25.13 16.61 -25.10
N ALA A 21 -24.91 15.35 -24.79
CA ALA A 21 -23.94 14.49 -25.43
C ALA A 21 -24.08 14.60 -26.96
N THR A 22 -23.22 15.39 -27.59
CA THR A 22 -22.96 15.30 -29.03
C THR A 22 -21.65 14.58 -29.23
N VAL A 23 -21.78 13.28 -29.48
CA VAL A 23 -20.81 12.41 -30.11
C VAL A 23 -20.38 13.03 -31.43
N LEU A 24 -19.10 13.42 -31.56
CA LEU A 24 -18.46 13.68 -32.86
C LEU A 24 -17.11 12.96 -32.91
N SER A 25 -17.23 11.63 -33.07
CA SER A 25 -16.50 10.76 -33.98
C SER A 25 -15.05 11.11 -34.38
N ALA A 26 -14.09 10.36 -33.83
CA ALA A 26 -13.11 9.60 -34.60
C ALA A 26 -12.36 8.57 -33.70
N CYS A 27 -12.50 7.28 -34.05
CA CYS A 27 -11.71 6.11 -33.61
C CYS A 27 -11.89 5.59 -32.16
N GLY A 28 -12.57 4.45 -32.04
CA GLY A 28 -12.76 3.67 -30.80
C GLY A 28 -13.91 4.19 -29.95
N ASN A 29 -14.95 3.39 -29.72
CA ASN A 29 -15.99 3.79 -28.77
C ASN A 29 -15.42 3.71 -27.35
N ALA A 30 -14.89 4.83 -26.85
CA ALA A 30 -14.26 4.94 -25.54
C ALA A 30 -15.22 4.60 -24.37
N GLY A 31 -16.52 4.49 -24.64
CA GLY A 31 -17.54 4.17 -23.65
C GLY A 31 -18.12 5.40 -22.97
N GLU A 32 -19.01 5.18 -22.01
CA GLU A 32 -19.65 6.24 -21.22
C GLU A 32 -18.69 6.75 -20.14
N PRO A 33 -18.83 7.99 -19.64
CA PRO A 33 -18.08 8.47 -18.49
C PRO A 33 -18.27 7.56 -17.27
N ALA A 34 -17.17 7.21 -16.61
CA ALA A 34 -17.13 6.41 -15.38
C ALA A 34 -16.71 7.24 -14.17
N LEU A 35 -15.73 8.14 -14.34
CA LEU A 35 -15.36 9.15 -13.34
C LEU A 35 -15.08 10.50 -14.01
N GLU A 36 -15.36 11.60 -13.30
CA GLU A 36 -15.14 12.95 -13.79
C GLU A 36 -14.78 13.93 -12.68
N TYR A 37 -13.78 14.79 -12.94
CA TYR A 37 -13.50 15.97 -12.12
C TYR A 37 -12.81 17.07 -12.93
N GLY A 38 -13.44 18.23 -13.02
CA GLY A 38 -12.99 19.29 -13.93
C GLY A 38 -13.00 18.80 -15.37
N ASP A 39 -11.89 18.99 -16.08
CA ASP A 39 -11.73 18.51 -17.47
C ASP A 39 -11.18 17.07 -17.56
N ILE A 40 -10.95 16.40 -16.43
CA ILE A 40 -10.44 15.03 -16.40
C ILE A 40 -11.62 14.05 -16.44
N ILE A 41 -11.67 13.24 -17.49
CA ILE A 41 -12.70 12.22 -17.70
C ILE A 41 -12.03 10.85 -17.81
N VAL A 42 -12.51 9.90 -17.02
CA VAL A 42 -12.23 8.48 -17.18
C VAL A 42 -13.47 7.84 -17.78
N THR A 43 -13.31 7.15 -18.91
CA THR A 43 -14.40 6.42 -19.54
C THR A 43 -14.52 5.00 -19.00
N SER A 44 -15.65 4.34 -19.30
CA SER A 44 -15.90 2.96 -18.88
C SER A 44 -14.85 1.98 -19.41
N ARG A 45 -14.29 2.20 -20.61
CA ARG A 45 -13.23 1.34 -21.18
C ARG A 45 -11.88 1.56 -20.51
N MET A 46 -11.56 2.78 -20.12
CA MET A 46 -10.36 3.06 -19.30
C MET A 46 -10.48 2.39 -17.92
N TYR A 47 -11.67 2.50 -17.30
CA TYR A 47 -11.94 1.85 -16.01
C TYR A 47 -11.85 0.32 -16.10
N GLU A 48 -12.43 -0.29 -17.13
CA GLU A 48 -12.35 -1.74 -17.38
C GLU A 48 -10.91 -2.20 -17.60
N TYR A 49 -10.10 -1.41 -18.30
CA TYR A 49 -8.67 -1.70 -18.44
C TYR A 49 -7.93 -1.64 -17.10
N TRP A 50 -8.13 -0.61 -16.28
CA TRP A 50 -7.52 -0.56 -14.95
C TRP A 50 -8.00 -1.72 -14.07
N ALA A 51 -9.27 -2.13 -14.18
CA ALA A 51 -9.76 -3.33 -13.51
C ALA A 51 -8.95 -4.59 -13.92
N ALA A 52 -8.67 -4.76 -15.22
CA ALA A 52 -7.85 -5.84 -15.74
C ALA A 52 -6.40 -5.79 -15.21
N HIS A 53 -5.81 -4.59 -15.20
CA HIS A 53 -4.45 -4.37 -14.71
C HIS A 53 -4.34 -4.62 -13.21
N TYR A 54 -5.19 -4.01 -12.38
CA TYR A 54 -5.17 -4.19 -10.93
C TYR A 54 -5.49 -5.62 -10.51
N LYS A 55 -6.40 -6.32 -11.21
CA LYS A 55 -6.61 -7.75 -11.01
C LYS A 55 -5.31 -8.55 -11.17
N ALA A 56 -4.56 -8.31 -12.23
CA ALA A 56 -3.28 -8.97 -12.46
C ALA A 56 -2.24 -8.64 -11.37
N VAL A 57 -2.21 -7.38 -10.90
CA VAL A 57 -1.35 -6.96 -9.79
C VAL A 57 -1.72 -7.70 -8.50
N PHE A 58 -3.00 -7.70 -8.11
CA PHE A 58 -3.46 -8.41 -6.91
C PHE A 58 -3.12 -9.91 -6.97
N MET A 59 -3.37 -10.56 -8.10
CA MET A 59 -3.04 -11.97 -8.28
C MET A 59 -1.54 -12.28 -8.19
N ARG A 60 -0.66 -11.33 -8.57
CA ARG A 60 0.79 -11.49 -8.44
C ARG A 60 1.31 -11.19 -7.04
N SER A 61 0.72 -10.21 -6.38
CA SER A 61 1.19 -9.72 -5.09
C SER A 61 0.88 -10.66 -3.92
N TYR A 62 -0.13 -11.51 -4.05
CA TYR A 62 -0.54 -12.42 -2.98
C TYR A 62 -0.39 -13.88 -3.41
N ALA A 63 0.46 -14.62 -2.70
CA ALA A 63 0.60 -16.05 -2.89
C ALA A 63 -0.72 -16.77 -2.53
N GLY A 64 -1.16 -17.69 -3.38
CA GLY A 64 -2.35 -18.52 -3.13
C GLY A 64 -3.67 -17.96 -3.64
N ILE A 65 -3.70 -16.78 -4.28
CA ILE A 65 -4.89 -16.30 -4.99
C ILE A 65 -5.07 -17.08 -6.30
N SER A 66 -6.23 -17.70 -6.45
CA SER A 66 -6.69 -18.28 -7.72
C SER A 66 -7.86 -17.46 -8.25
N ASP A 67 -7.90 -17.20 -9.56
CA ASP A 67 -9.02 -16.50 -10.20
C ASP A 67 -10.22 -17.44 -10.32
N THR A 68 -10.93 -17.62 -9.21
CA THR A 68 -12.07 -18.52 -9.07
C THR A 68 -13.21 -17.81 -8.34
N ASP A 69 -14.46 -18.24 -8.59
CA ASP A 69 -15.63 -17.73 -7.88
C ASP A 69 -15.47 -17.87 -6.35
N GLU A 70 -14.87 -18.97 -5.90
CA GLU A 70 -14.59 -19.21 -4.48
C GLU A 70 -13.70 -18.12 -3.86
N PHE A 71 -12.66 -17.66 -4.57
CA PHE A 71 -11.84 -16.56 -4.10
C PHE A 71 -12.65 -15.26 -4.06
N TRP A 72 -13.37 -14.93 -5.13
CA TRP A 72 -14.12 -13.67 -5.22
C TRP A 72 -15.27 -13.58 -4.20
N ASP A 73 -15.83 -14.71 -3.79
CA ASP A 73 -16.86 -14.81 -2.75
C ASP A 73 -16.28 -14.97 -1.32
N SER A 74 -14.96 -15.19 -1.19
CA SER A 74 -14.31 -15.33 0.11
C SER A 74 -14.34 -14.03 0.91
N GLU A 75 -14.44 -14.13 2.24
CA GLU A 75 -14.41 -12.97 3.13
C GLU A 75 -12.99 -12.39 3.19
N ALA A 76 -12.85 -11.09 2.90
CA ALA A 76 -11.58 -10.39 2.95
C ALA A 76 -11.39 -9.63 4.28
N THR A 77 -12.28 -8.67 4.56
CA THR A 77 -12.29 -7.87 5.80
C THR A 77 -13.66 -7.27 6.02
N ASP A 78 -14.02 -7.03 7.29
CA ASP A 78 -15.23 -6.28 7.69
C ASP A 78 -16.53 -6.79 7.05
N GLY A 79 -16.64 -8.11 6.83
CA GLY A 79 -17.78 -8.75 6.19
C GLY A 79 -17.91 -8.49 4.68
N MET A 80 -16.93 -7.86 4.05
CA MET A 80 -16.85 -7.69 2.60
C MET A 80 -16.25 -8.93 1.95
N THR A 81 -16.77 -9.30 0.77
CA THR A 81 -16.10 -10.29 -0.07
C THR A 81 -14.81 -9.75 -0.66
N ALA A 82 -13.93 -10.63 -1.14
CA ALA A 82 -12.72 -10.23 -1.85
C ALA A 82 -13.02 -9.37 -3.07
N GLU A 83 -14.09 -9.67 -3.81
CA GLU A 83 -14.52 -8.82 -4.92
C GLU A 83 -14.93 -7.42 -4.47
N GLU A 84 -15.74 -7.31 -3.42
CA GLU A 84 -16.20 -6.02 -2.90
C GLU A 84 -15.03 -5.18 -2.41
N TYR A 85 -14.14 -5.78 -1.61
CA TYR A 85 -12.97 -5.09 -1.07
C TYR A 85 -12.04 -4.61 -2.19
N LEU A 86 -11.67 -5.50 -3.12
CA LEU A 86 -10.77 -5.14 -4.22
C LEU A 86 -11.42 -4.18 -5.22
N SER A 87 -12.74 -4.18 -5.36
CA SER A 87 -13.47 -3.19 -6.17
C SER A 87 -13.42 -1.79 -5.55
N VAL A 88 -13.48 -1.69 -4.22
CA VAL A 88 -13.27 -0.41 -3.51
C VAL A 88 -11.83 0.06 -3.70
N VAL A 89 -10.85 -0.83 -3.54
CA VAL A 89 -9.43 -0.50 -3.76
C VAL A 89 -9.18 -0.03 -5.19
N LEU A 90 -9.75 -0.70 -6.20
CA LEU A 90 -9.71 -0.28 -7.59
C LEU A 90 -10.26 1.14 -7.75
N LEU A 91 -11.47 1.40 -7.24
CA LEU A 91 -12.11 2.70 -7.37
C LEU A 91 -11.25 3.83 -6.75
N GLU A 92 -10.70 3.59 -5.56
CA GLU A 92 -9.83 4.56 -4.90
C GLU A 92 -8.53 4.81 -5.68
N ASN A 93 -7.95 3.78 -6.30
CA ASN A 93 -6.79 3.95 -7.17
C ASN A 93 -7.12 4.74 -8.44
N VAL A 94 -8.25 4.46 -9.10
CA VAL A 94 -8.66 5.24 -10.28
C VAL A 94 -9.00 6.69 -9.92
N LYS A 95 -9.61 6.93 -8.75
CA LYS A 95 -9.79 8.30 -8.21
C LYS A 95 -8.45 9.02 -8.02
N LYS A 96 -7.41 8.34 -7.51
CA LYS A 96 -6.07 8.93 -7.39
C LYS A 96 -5.48 9.27 -8.76
N ASN A 97 -5.71 8.46 -9.80
CA ASN A 97 -5.27 8.80 -11.17
C ASN A 97 -5.96 10.06 -11.70
N VAL A 98 -7.28 10.17 -11.51
CA VAL A 98 -8.04 11.38 -11.86
C VAL A 98 -7.52 12.60 -11.09
N ALA A 99 -7.35 12.47 -9.77
CA ALA A 99 -6.86 13.53 -8.91
C ALA A 99 -5.44 13.98 -9.29
N GLY A 100 -4.54 13.04 -9.60
CA GLY A 100 -3.17 13.34 -9.99
C GLY A 100 -3.08 13.99 -11.36
N ALA A 101 -3.89 13.55 -12.33
CA ALA A 101 -4.00 14.19 -13.64
C ALA A 101 -4.59 15.60 -13.53
N TRP A 102 -5.58 15.80 -12.66
CA TRP A 102 -6.10 17.13 -12.36
C TRP A 102 -5.04 18.01 -11.68
N LEU A 103 -4.29 17.47 -10.72
CA LEU A 103 -3.23 18.19 -10.01
C LEU A 103 -2.14 18.67 -10.98
N PHE A 104 -1.76 17.83 -11.95
CA PHE A 104 -0.84 18.20 -13.02
C PHE A 104 -1.31 19.46 -13.76
N ASP A 105 -2.59 19.49 -14.17
CA ASP A 105 -3.16 20.64 -14.90
C ASP A 105 -3.32 21.86 -13.97
N TYR A 106 -3.73 21.66 -12.71
CA TYR A 106 -3.88 22.68 -11.69
C TYR A 106 -2.55 23.39 -11.35
N MET A 107 -1.46 22.64 -11.31
CA MET A 107 -0.10 23.16 -11.13
C MET A 107 0.44 23.89 -12.37
N GLY A 108 -0.32 23.92 -13.47
CA GLY A 108 0.07 24.58 -14.71
C GLY A 108 1.14 23.82 -15.50
N LEU A 109 1.41 22.55 -15.15
CA LEU A 109 2.35 21.70 -15.87
C LEU A 109 1.86 21.46 -17.30
N LYS A 110 2.80 21.17 -18.21
CA LYS A 110 2.51 21.02 -19.64
C LYS A 110 2.94 19.65 -20.11
N PHE A 111 2.04 18.95 -20.78
CA PHE A 111 2.34 17.67 -21.41
C PHE A 111 3.22 17.92 -22.64
N THR A 112 4.52 17.69 -22.50
CA THR A 112 5.52 18.10 -23.49
C THR A 112 5.57 17.15 -24.70
N SER A 113 6.28 17.55 -25.76
CA SER A 113 6.57 16.67 -26.89
C SER A 113 7.34 15.42 -26.47
N ASP A 114 8.20 15.54 -25.46
CA ASP A 114 9.07 14.46 -25.00
C ASP A 114 8.24 13.43 -24.22
N MET A 115 7.35 13.88 -23.31
CA MET A 115 6.40 12.98 -22.64
C MET A 115 5.51 12.24 -23.64
N LYS A 116 5.02 12.96 -24.68
CA LYS A 116 4.25 12.35 -25.76
C LYS A 116 5.05 11.29 -26.52
N LYS A 117 6.35 11.53 -26.72
CA LYS A 117 7.24 10.59 -27.39
C LYS A 117 7.45 9.34 -26.53
N GLU A 118 7.72 9.51 -25.23
CA GLU A 118 7.92 8.41 -24.28
C GLU A 118 6.69 7.49 -24.21
N VAL A 119 5.48 8.06 -24.10
CA VAL A 119 4.24 7.27 -24.10
C VAL A 119 4.09 6.46 -25.39
N LYS A 120 4.38 7.07 -26.55
CA LYS A 120 4.32 6.38 -27.83
C LYS A 120 5.36 5.29 -27.98
N GLU A 121 6.58 5.53 -27.54
CA GLU A 121 7.66 4.53 -27.57
C GLU A 121 7.31 3.33 -26.68
N GLY A 122 6.71 3.55 -25.50
CA GLY A 122 6.22 2.48 -24.64
C GLY A 122 5.12 1.63 -25.32
N ILE A 123 4.15 2.26 -25.97
CA ILE A 123 3.10 1.56 -26.72
C ILE A 123 3.68 0.82 -27.94
N ASP A 124 4.62 1.42 -28.65
CA ASP A 124 5.31 0.79 -29.78
C ASP A 124 6.10 -0.44 -29.33
N ASP A 125 6.72 -0.40 -28.15
CA ASP A 125 7.45 -1.53 -27.58
C ASP A 125 6.50 -2.66 -27.13
N LEU A 126 5.33 -2.33 -26.57
CA LEU A 126 4.28 -3.32 -26.31
C LEU A 126 3.78 -3.96 -27.61
N CYS A 127 3.55 -3.17 -28.66
CA CYS A 127 3.16 -3.67 -29.96
C CYS A 127 4.22 -4.60 -30.57
N LYS A 128 5.52 -4.29 -30.41
CA LYS A 128 6.63 -5.17 -30.81
C LYS A 128 6.61 -6.49 -30.04
N ASN A 129 6.50 -6.42 -28.72
CA ASN A 129 6.63 -7.59 -27.84
C ASN A 129 5.42 -8.53 -27.89
N LEU A 130 4.21 -7.98 -28.05
CA LEU A 130 2.96 -8.75 -28.00
C LEU A 130 2.40 -9.10 -29.39
N ALA A 131 2.84 -8.41 -30.44
CA ALA A 131 2.24 -8.50 -31.76
C ALA A 131 3.25 -8.39 -32.92
N ASP A 132 4.55 -8.57 -32.68
CA ASP A 132 5.62 -8.41 -33.68
C ASP A 132 5.59 -7.06 -34.43
N GLY A 133 5.12 -6.00 -33.76
CA GLY A 133 4.97 -4.66 -34.33
C GLY A 133 3.76 -4.52 -35.27
N LYS A 134 2.88 -5.53 -35.34
CA LYS A 134 1.70 -5.51 -36.21
C LYS A 134 0.52 -4.87 -35.47
N LYS A 135 0.24 -3.60 -35.79
CA LYS A 135 -0.86 -2.82 -35.19
C LYS A 135 -2.22 -3.54 -35.17
N ARG A 136 -2.59 -4.28 -36.23
CA ARG A 136 -3.84 -5.04 -36.24
C ARG A 136 -3.87 -6.13 -35.17
N THR A 137 -2.81 -6.92 -35.08
CA THR A 137 -2.67 -7.99 -34.08
C THR A 137 -2.58 -7.41 -32.66
N PHE A 138 -1.94 -6.26 -32.50
CA PHE A 138 -1.93 -5.55 -31.22
C PHE A 138 -3.34 -5.10 -30.80
N ASN A 139 -4.12 -4.51 -31.72
CA ASN A 139 -5.51 -4.15 -31.44
C ASN A 139 -6.44 -5.36 -31.23
N GLU A 140 -6.19 -6.48 -31.91
CA GLU A 140 -6.86 -7.76 -31.61
C GLU A 140 -6.54 -8.22 -30.18
N TYR A 141 -5.30 -8.07 -29.73
CA TYR A 141 -4.92 -8.34 -28.34
C TYR A 141 -5.64 -7.41 -27.35
N LEU A 142 -5.56 -6.09 -27.58
CA LEU A 142 -6.18 -5.07 -26.72
C LEU A 142 -7.71 -5.20 -26.63
N SER A 143 -8.36 -5.68 -27.70
CA SER A 143 -9.81 -5.89 -27.73
C SER A 143 -10.32 -6.85 -26.65
N GLN A 144 -9.46 -7.74 -26.13
CA GLN A 144 -9.80 -8.64 -25.02
C GLN A 144 -10.03 -7.90 -23.70
N PHE A 145 -9.55 -6.64 -23.60
CA PHE A 145 -9.75 -5.74 -22.47
C PHE A 145 -10.70 -4.58 -22.84
N GLY A 146 -11.42 -4.69 -23.97
CA GLY A 146 -12.38 -3.68 -24.42
C GLY A 146 -11.75 -2.38 -24.95
N ILE A 147 -10.44 -2.35 -25.17
CA ILE A 147 -9.70 -1.15 -25.61
C ILE A 147 -9.01 -1.34 -26.98
N ASN A 148 -8.51 -0.24 -27.53
CA ASN A 148 -7.62 -0.20 -28.70
C ASN A 148 -6.40 0.68 -28.36
N ASP A 149 -5.48 0.83 -29.29
CA ASP A 149 -4.24 1.58 -29.09
C ASP A 149 -4.46 3.08 -28.81
N ASP A 150 -5.54 3.66 -29.33
CA ASP A 150 -5.91 5.05 -29.04
C ASP A 150 -6.35 5.20 -27.57
N ILE A 151 -7.21 4.31 -27.06
CA ILE A 151 -7.62 4.33 -25.64
C ILE A 151 -6.43 4.00 -24.73
N LEU A 152 -5.57 3.06 -25.12
CA LEU A 152 -4.34 2.77 -24.37
C LEU A 152 -3.44 4.00 -24.26
N TYR A 153 -3.32 4.77 -25.34
CA TYR A 153 -2.60 6.03 -25.34
C TYR A 153 -3.19 7.03 -24.35
N ASP A 154 -4.51 7.18 -24.29
CA ASP A 154 -5.16 8.08 -23.32
C ASP A 154 -4.94 7.65 -21.87
N ILE A 155 -4.96 6.34 -21.60
CA ILE A 155 -4.62 5.77 -20.28
C ILE A 155 -3.17 6.12 -19.91
N TYR A 156 -2.23 5.86 -20.80
CA TYR A 156 -0.81 6.11 -20.53
C TYR A 156 -0.47 7.60 -20.46
N VAL A 157 -1.22 8.47 -21.15
CA VAL A 157 -1.13 9.92 -20.95
C VAL A 157 -1.55 10.29 -19.53
N MET A 158 -2.61 9.70 -18.99
CA MET A 158 -3.03 9.95 -17.61
C MET A 158 -1.97 9.47 -16.61
N ASP A 159 -1.48 8.24 -16.77
CA ASP A 159 -0.45 7.66 -15.89
C ASP A 159 0.85 8.46 -15.95
N ALA A 160 1.23 8.95 -17.15
CA ALA A 160 2.39 9.81 -17.34
C ALA A 160 2.22 11.18 -16.68
N LYS A 161 1.02 11.80 -16.73
CA LYS A 161 0.74 13.04 -15.99
C LYS A 161 0.91 12.84 -14.49
N VAL A 162 0.35 11.76 -13.94
CA VAL A 162 0.45 11.44 -12.49
C VAL A 162 1.90 11.22 -12.09
N SER A 163 2.63 10.38 -12.84
CA SER A 163 4.03 10.06 -12.59
C SER A 163 4.93 11.30 -12.69
N TYR A 164 4.70 12.15 -13.70
CA TYR A 164 5.42 13.41 -13.84
C TYR A 164 5.12 14.37 -12.69
N CYS A 165 3.86 14.48 -12.29
CA CYS A 165 3.47 15.32 -11.15
C CYS A 165 4.16 14.87 -9.86
N TYR A 166 4.20 13.55 -9.60
CA TYR A 166 4.92 12.99 -8.46
C TYR A 166 6.41 13.32 -8.54
N ASN A 167 7.07 13.05 -9.67
CA ASN A 167 8.50 13.31 -9.84
C ASN A 167 8.86 14.80 -9.77
N TYR A 168 7.99 15.68 -10.28
CA TYR A 168 8.15 17.12 -10.18
C TYR A 168 8.11 17.61 -8.73
N LEU A 169 7.29 16.98 -7.88
CA LEU A 169 7.20 17.31 -6.46
C LEU A 169 8.30 16.64 -5.63
N PHE A 170 8.52 15.34 -5.81
CA PHE A 170 9.25 14.49 -4.86
C PHE A 170 10.39 13.66 -5.48
N GLY A 171 10.61 13.76 -6.79
CA GLY A 171 11.73 13.09 -7.46
C GLY A 171 13.08 13.66 -7.05
N GLU A 172 14.16 13.19 -7.69
CA GLU A 172 15.55 13.58 -7.36
C GLU A 172 15.77 15.10 -7.39
N SER A 173 15.08 15.81 -8.28
CA SER A 173 15.07 17.28 -8.38
C SER A 173 13.70 17.88 -8.04
N GLY A 174 12.94 17.21 -7.18
CA GLY A 174 11.61 17.60 -6.77
C GLY A 174 11.58 18.95 -6.04
N ILE A 175 10.49 19.70 -6.21
CA ILE A 175 10.35 21.04 -5.63
C ILE A 175 9.72 21.06 -4.23
N ALA A 176 9.18 19.94 -3.75
CA ALA A 176 8.50 19.89 -2.47
C ALA A 176 9.50 19.93 -1.30
N GLU A 177 9.27 20.85 -0.37
CA GLU A 177 10.01 20.88 0.89
C GLU A 177 9.37 19.89 1.87
N ILE A 178 10.15 18.93 2.37
CA ILE A 178 9.72 17.95 3.38
C ILE A 178 10.29 18.36 4.74
N SER A 179 9.42 18.77 5.66
CA SER A 179 9.81 19.22 7.00
C SER A 179 9.93 18.06 8.00
N ASP A 180 10.59 18.31 9.13
CA ASP A 180 10.61 17.34 10.24
C ASP A 180 9.23 17.10 10.84
N ASN A 181 8.31 18.07 10.73
CA ASN A 181 6.91 17.85 11.13
C ASN A 181 6.21 16.85 10.20
N ASP A 182 6.54 16.84 8.91
CA ASP A 182 5.98 15.86 7.97
C ASP A 182 6.50 14.46 8.30
N ARG A 183 7.80 14.33 8.58
CA ARG A 183 8.42 13.08 9.06
C ARG A 183 7.78 12.60 10.35
N LYS A 184 7.62 13.49 11.33
CA LYS A 184 7.04 13.13 12.63
C LYS A 184 5.58 12.70 12.48
N LYS A 185 4.79 13.41 11.67
CA LYS A 185 3.41 13.03 11.41
C LYS A 185 3.32 11.68 10.69
N PHE A 186 4.15 11.45 9.69
CA PHE A 186 4.18 10.18 8.97
C PHE A 186 4.57 9.04 9.91
N LEU A 187 5.58 9.24 10.76
CA LEU A 187 5.99 8.29 11.78
C LEU A 187 4.83 7.97 12.73
N ASP A 188 4.16 8.99 13.27
CA ASP A 188 3.05 8.81 14.22
C ASP A 188 1.82 8.13 13.61
N ASP A 189 1.53 8.40 12.34
CA ASP A 189 0.39 7.83 11.63
C ASP A 189 0.63 6.37 11.18
N ASN A 190 1.89 5.96 10.95
CA ASN A 190 2.20 4.71 10.25
C ASN A 190 3.08 3.71 11.03
N TYR A 191 3.66 4.12 12.16
CA TYR A 191 4.55 3.27 12.96
C TYR A 191 4.06 3.11 14.40
N SER A 192 4.45 2.00 15.02
CA SER A 192 4.35 1.75 16.45
C SER A 192 5.75 1.49 17.02
N HIS A 193 6.06 2.11 18.16
CA HIS A 193 7.27 1.83 18.92
C HIS A 193 6.92 0.84 20.02
N ILE A 194 7.51 -0.36 19.99
CA ILE A 194 7.23 -1.42 20.97
C ILE A 194 8.50 -2.01 21.57
N GLN A 195 8.49 -2.35 22.85
CA GLN A 195 9.45 -3.30 23.38
C GLN A 195 8.86 -4.70 23.31
N HIS A 196 9.70 -5.68 22.94
CA HIS A 196 9.28 -7.06 22.72
C HIS A 196 10.07 -8.00 23.63
N LEU A 197 9.34 -8.67 24.53
CA LEU A 197 9.86 -9.73 25.39
C LEU A 197 9.39 -11.07 24.82
N TYR A 198 10.34 -11.94 24.50
CA TYR A 198 10.09 -13.22 23.86
C TYR A 198 10.49 -14.39 24.74
N ILE A 199 9.62 -15.39 24.88
CA ILE A 199 9.94 -16.67 25.51
C ILE A 199 9.54 -17.80 24.55
N ASN A 200 10.50 -18.62 24.15
CA ASN A 200 10.24 -19.78 23.31
C ASN A 200 9.81 -20.97 24.17
N ASN A 201 8.51 -21.27 24.16
CA ASN A 201 7.94 -22.44 24.81
C ASN A 201 7.47 -23.51 23.80
N LYS A 202 7.92 -23.45 22.54
CA LYS A 202 7.47 -24.35 21.48
C LYS A 202 8.53 -25.36 21.08
N TYR A 203 9.79 -24.95 21.05
CA TYR A 203 10.91 -25.79 20.64
C TYR A 203 12.22 -25.22 21.17
N LYS A 204 13.30 -25.98 21.02
CA LYS A 204 14.67 -25.48 21.18
C LYS A 204 15.47 -25.64 19.90
N TYR A 205 16.36 -24.68 19.66
CA TYR A 205 17.28 -24.73 18.54
C TYR A 205 18.36 -25.80 18.75
N VAL A 206 18.73 -26.49 17.68
CA VAL A 206 19.88 -27.40 17.68
C VAL A 206 21.12 -26.61 17.32
N LEU A 207 22.06 -26.55 18.27
CA LEU A 207 23.32 -25.82 18.11
C LEU A 207 24.48 -26.78 17.82
N ASP A 208 25.48 -26.30 17.09
CA ASP A 208 26.75 -27.00 16.88
C ASP A 208 27.65 -26.92 18.13
N GLU A 209 28.82 -27.56 18.06
CA GLU A 209 29.81 -27.56 19.16
C GLU A 209 30.33 -26.17 19.53
N ASN A 210 30.17 -25.17 18.65
CA ASN A 210 30.58 -23.79 18.85
C ASN A 210 29.40 -22.89 19.30
N GLY A 211 28.20 -23.45 19.49
CA GLY A 211 27.02 -22.70 19.90
C GLY A 211 26.27 -22.00 18.74
N ASN A 212 26.61 -22.29 17.49
CA ASN A 212 25.90 -21.72 16.33
C ASN A 212 24.69 -22.56 15.95
N TYR A 213 23.68 -21.94 15.34
CA TYR A 213 22.55 -22.66 14.76
C TYR A 213 22.99 -23.69 13.72
N THR A 214 22.43 -24.88 13.79
CA THR A 214 22.54 -25.88 12.72
C THR A 214 21.40 -25.72 11.72
N TYR A 215 21.66 -26.08 10.46
CA TYR A 215 20.72 -25.89 9.35
C TYR A 215 20.47 -27.23 8.65
N ASP A 216 19.23 -27.44 8.20
CA ASP A 216 18.87 -28.57 7.36
C ASP A 216 19.33 -28.39 5.90
N GLU A 217 19.06 -29.39 5.06
CA GLU A 217 19.41 -29.38 3.63
C GLU A 217 18.77 -28.24 2.83
N ASN A 218 17.74 -27.58 3.36
CA ASN A 218 17.05 -26.44 2.75
C ASN A 218 17.48 -25.10 3.36
N GLY A 219 18.46 -25.10 4.27
CA GLY A 219 18.94 -23.89 4.95
C GLY A 219 18.01 -23.38 6.06
N LYS A 220 17.09 -24.21 6.57
CA LYS A 220 16.23 -23.86 7.72
C LYS A 220 16.90 -24.30 9.02
N VAL A 221 16.79 -23.47 10.07
CA VAL A 221 17.35 -23.79 11.39
C VAL A 221 16.69 -25.07 11.94
N VAL A 222 17.52 -26.03 12.37
CA VAL A 222 17.06 -27.28 12.95
C VAL A 222 16.56 -27.04 14.38
N THR A 223 15.39 -27.59 14.69
CA THR A 223 14.75 -27.51 16.00
C THR A 223 14.44 -28.90 16.53
N LYS A 224 14.20 -29.00 17.84
CA LYS A 224 13.72 -30.22 18.50
C LYS A 224 12.72 -29.87 19.59
N ASP A 225 11.91 -30.84 19.96
CA ASP A 225 10.94 -30.70 21.04
C ASP A 225 11.63 -30.39 22.38
N LEU A 226 10.94 -29.59 23.19
CA LEU A 226 11.29 -29.35 24.58
C LEU A 226 10.95 -30.59 25.41
N THR A 227 11.76 -30.87 26.44
CA THR A 227 11.39 -31.87 27.46
C THR A 227 10.29 -31.33 28.37
N SER A 228 9.63 -32.20 29.13
CA SER A 228 8.63 -31.78 30.12
C SER A 228 9.20 -30.80 31.16
N ASP A 229 10.45 -30.98 31.56
CA ASP A 229 11.11 -30.08 32.52
C ASP A 229 11.38 -28.71 31.87
N GLU A 230 11.86 -28.68 30.62
CA GLU A 230 12.09 -27.42 29.89
C GLU A 230 10.78 -26.67 29.65
N ILE A 231 9.69 -27.38 29.30
CA ILE A 231 8.35 -26.77 29.17
C ILE A 231 7.92 -26.14 30.50
N ALA A 232 8.07 -26.86 31.61
CA ALA A 232 7.70 -26.35 32.93
C ALA A 232 8.52 -25.11 33.33
N GLU A 233 9.82 -25.06 32.97
CA GLU A 233 10.66 -23.88 33.18
C GLU A 233 10.18 -22.68 32.36
N LYS A 234 9.83 -22.89 31.07
CA LYS A 234 9.29 -21.83 30.22
C LYS A 234 7.93 -21.33 30.70
N GLU A 235 7.04 -22.22 31.10
CA GLU A 235 5.73 -21.86 31.67
C GLU A 235 5.88 -21.05 32.96
N LYS A 236 6.85 -21.41 33.80
CA LYS A 236 7.16 -20.64 35.02
C LYS A 236 7.69 -19.25 34.68
N ALA A 237 8.57 -19.12 33.68
CA ALA A 237 9.06 -17.82 33.22
C ALA A 237 7.92 -16.95 32.66
N ILE A 238 7.03 -17.52 31.84
CA ILE A 238 5.85 -16.84 31.30
C ILE A 238 4.94 -16.36 32.44
N ALA A 239 4.65 -17.22 33.43
CA ALA A 239 3.84 -16.86 34.59
C ALA A 239 4.48 -15.76 35.44
N ALA A 240 5.81 -15.79 35.63
CA ALA A 240 6.55 -14.76 36.35
C ALA A 240 6.47 -13.40 35.65
N VAL A 241 6.59 -13.38 34.31
CA VAL A 241 6.42 -12.15 33.52
C VAL A 241 5.00 -11.61 33.64
N GLU A 242 3.97 -12.47 33.51
CA GLU A 242 2.57 -12.06 33.66
C GLU A 242 2.27 -11.52 35.06
N GLU A 243 2.68 -12.22 36.11
CA GLU A 243 2.47 -11.79 37.49
C GLU A 243 3.21 -10.47 37.79
N GLY A 244 4.46 -10.36 37.31
CA GLY A 244 5.27 -9.16 37.42
C GLY A 244 4.59 -7.96 36.76
N LEU A 245 4.18 -8.08 35.49
CA LEU A 245 3.51 -7.01 34.75
C LEU A 245 2.18 -6.61 35.40
N ASN A 246 1.38 -7.58 35.88
CA ASN A 246 0.13 -7.31 36.59
C ASN A 246 0.35 -6.63 37.95
N SER A 247 1.50 -6.87 38.58
CA SER A 247 1.89 -6.25 39.86
C SER A 247 2.63 -4.92 39.69
N GLY A 248 2.84 -4.46 38.44
CA GLY A 248 3.48 -3.19 38.13
C GLY A 248 5.02 -3.24 38.10
N ALA A 249 5.62 -4.42 37.94
CA ALA A 249 7.05 -4.54 37.66
C ALA A 249 7.43 -3.84 36.34
N SER A 250 8.69 -3.40 36.25
CA SER A 250 9.21 -2.77 35.05
C SER A 250 9.23 -3.76 33.88
N PHE A 251 8.81 -3.33 32.69
CA PHE A 251 8.86 -4.19 31.51
C PHE A 251 10.32 -4.45 31.12
N GLU A 252 11.18 -3.45 31.30
CA GLU A 252 12.60 -3.47 31.02
C GLU A 252 13.35 -4.46 31.94
N GLU A 253 12.98 -4.53 33.22
CA GLU A 253 13.55 -5.50 34.16
C GLU A 253 13.15 -6.94 33.78
N LEU A 254 11.87 -7.15 33.47
CA LEU A 254 11.39 -8.46 33.04
C LEU A 254 11.95 -8.87 31.67
N TRP A 255 12.12 -7.91 30.76
CA TRP A 255 12.76 -8.13 29.47
C TRP A 255 14.22 -8.54 29.68
N GLU A 256 14.92 -7.86 30.59
CA GLU A 256 16.33 -8.17 30.86
C GLU A 256 16.50 -9.54 31.52
N GLU A 257 15.58 -9.93 32.39
CA GLU A 257 15.63 -11.22 33.08
C GLU A 257 15.16 -12.39 32.21
N TYR A 258 14.07 -12.23 31.46
CA TYR A 258 13.36 -13.35 30.84
C TYR A 258 13.38 -13.39 29.31
N SER A 259 13.65 -12.28 28.62
CA SER A 259 13.59 -12.27 27.15
C SER A 259 14.72 -13.09 26.53
N GLU A 260 14.37 -13.97 25.60
CA GLU A 260 15.32 -14.68 24.73
C GLU A 260 15.71 -13.86 23.51
N ASP A 261 14.93 -12.83 23.15
CA ASP A 261 15.33 -11.83 22.17
C ASP A 261 15.87 -10.59 22.88
N LYS A 262 17.18 -10.36 22.69
CA LYS A 262 17.93 -9.24 23.26
C LYS A 262 18.25 -8.16 22.23
N SER A 263 17.67 -8.27 21.04
CA SER A 263 17.85 -7.28 19.98
C SER A 263 17.14 -5.98 20.37
N TYR A 264 17.69 -4.85 19.94
CA TYR A 264 17.11 -3.51 20.12
C TYR A 264 16.63 -3.23 21.55
N GLU A 265 17.55 -2.94 22.47
CA GLU A 265 17.28 -2.71 23.91
C GLU A 265 16.11 -1.74 24.17
N LYS A 266 15.98 -0.68 23.37
CA LYS A 266 14.88 0.30 23.53
C LYS A 266 13.59 -0.07 22.79
N GLY A 267 13.56 -1.20 22.09
CA GLY A 267 12.41 -1.65 21.31
C GLY A 267 12.56 -1.45 19.80
N TYR A 268 11.51 -1.84 19.09
CA TYR A 268 11.39 -1.94 17.64
C TYR A 268 10.46 -0.85 17.12
N TYR A 269 10.76 -0.31 15.94
CA TYR A 269 9.88 0.61 15.20
C TYR A 269 9.19 -0.16 14.09
N ILE A 270 7.93 -0.52 14.29
CA ILE A 270 7.21 -1.40 13.35
C ILE A 270 6.12 -0.64 12.59
N SER A 271 6.11 -0.80 11.28
CA SER A 271 5.03 -0.44 10.37
C SER A 271 4.14 -1.67 10.07
N SER A 272 2.97 -1.46 9.47
CA SER A 272 2.06 -2.56 9.10
C SER A 272 2.66 -3.55 8.08
N ASP A 273 3.64 -3.12 7.29
CA ASP A 273 4.34 -3.91 6.28
C ASP A 273 5.69 -4.44 6.77
N THR A 274 6.05 -4.20 8.03
CA THR A 274 7.28 -4.77 8.63
C THR A 274 7.20 -6.28 8.56
N LYS A 275 8.26 -6.91 8.00
CA LYS A 275 8.39 -8.38 7.92
C LYS A 275 8.71 -8.97 9.28
N PHE A 276 7.69 -9.04 10.11
CA PHE A 276 7.73 -9.59 11.45
C PHE A 276 6.55 -10.55 11.66
N ILE A 277 6.34 -10.99 12.90
CA ILE A 277 5.23 -11.89 13.24
C ILE A 277 3.91 -11.12 13.12
N THR A 278 3.05 -11.51 12.17
CA THR A 278 1.80 -10.78 11.82
C THR A 278 0.90 -10.48 13.01
N ASP A 279 0.73 -11.44 13.92
CA ASP A 279 -0.11 -11.26 15.11
C ASP A 279 0.48 -10.25 16.08
N VAL A 280 1.82 -10.17 16.17
CA VAL A 280 2.53 -9.19 16.99
C VAL A 280 2.41 -7.80 16.39
N VAL A 281 2.61 -7.67 15.07
CA VAL A 281 2.41 -6.39 14.36
C VAL A 281 0.98 -5.89 14.55
N THR A 282 -0.01 -6.76 14.33
CA THR A 282 -1.43 -6.42 14.53
C THR A 282 -1.73 -5.96 15.96
N ALA A 283 -1.19 -6.66 16.96
CA ALA A 283 -1.39 -6.31 18.36
C ALA A 283 -0.74 -4.96 18.71
N ALA A 284 0.44 -4.67 18.17
CA ALA A 284 1.18 -3.43 18.43
C ALA A 284 0.44 -2.15 17.99
N PHE A 285 -0.39 -2.23 16.95
CA PHE A 285 -1.22 -1.11 16.51
C PHE A 285 -2.54 -0.99 17.29
N LYS A 286 -2.98 -2.05 18.00
CA LYS A 286 -4.23 -2.05 18.78
C LYS A 286 -4.07 -1.47 20.19
N ILE A 287 -2.92 -1.70 20.82
CA ILE A 287 -2.64 -1.21 22.19
C ILE A 287 -2.23 0.26 22.21
N LYS A 288 -2.51 0.97 23.30
CA LYS A 288 -2.11 2.38 23.49
C LYS A 288 -0.72 2.49 24.11
N VAL A 289 -0.12 3.68 24.02
CA VAL A 289 1.15 3.98 24.70
C VAL A 289 1.03 3.69 26.19
N GLY A 290 1.99 2.93 26.71
CA GLY A 290 2.05 2.45 28.09
C GLY A 290 1.34 1.13 28.35
N GLU A 291 0.42 0.71 27.46
CA GLU A 291 -0.26 -0.59 27.57
C GLU A 291 0.65 -1.72 27.07
N TRP A 292 0.45 -2.91 27.64
CA TRP A 292 1.08 -4.14 27.19
C TRP A 292 0.03 -5.19 26.87
N THR A 293 0.40 -6.15 26.02
CA THR A 293 -0.41 -7.35 25.75
C THR A 293 0.48 -8.57 25.56
N LYS A 294 -0.12 -9.75 25.74
CA LYS A 294 0.46 -11.05 25.42
C LYS A 294 -0.09 -11.54 24.08
N VAL A 295 0.78 -12.13 23.26
CA VAL A 295 0.46 -12.78 21.99
C VAL A 295 1.12 -14.15 21.97
N GLU A 296 0.35 -15.22 21.79
CA GLU A 296 0.89 -16.57 21.64
C GLU A 296 0.91 -16.95 20.16
N THR A 297 2.03 -17.49 19.70
CA THR A 297 2.21 -17.89 18.29
C THR A 297 2.85 -19.27 18.19
N GLN A 298 3.06 -19.74 16.96
CA GLN A 298 3.83 -20.96 16.70
C GLN A 298 5.30 -20.88 17.11
N TYR A 299 5.82 -19.67 17.37
CA TYR A 299 7.20 -19.46 17.78
C TYR A 299 7.36 -19.43 19.30
N GLY A 300 6.33 -18.99 20.03
CA GLY A 300 6.41 -18.87 21.49
C GLY A 300 5.41 -17.87 22.04
N VAL A 301 5.72 -17.34 23.21
CA VAL A 301 4.96 -16.28 23.85
C VAL A 301 5.69 -14.96 23.66
N HIS A 302 4.94 -13.95 23.21
CA HIS A 302 5.41 -12.60 22.96
C HIS A 302 4.65 -11.65 23.88
N PHE A 303 5.35 -10.98 24.78
CA PHE A 303 4.83 -9.82 25.48
C PHE A 303 5.30 -8.59 24.75
N ILE A 304 4.39 -7.67 24.46
CA ILE A 304 4.73 -6.40 23.84
C ILE A 304 4.15 -5.26 24.66
N LYS A 305 4.92 -4.18 24.79
CA LYS A 305 4.48 -2.93 25.41
C LYS A 305 4.73 -1.79 24.45
N ARG A 306 3.73 -0.93 24.25
CA ARG A 306 3.85 0.22 23.36
C ARG A 306 4.46 1.40 24.09
N TYR A 307 5.50 1.98 23.51
CA TYR A 307 6.18 3.16 24.01
C TYR A 307 5.77 4.39 23.21
N ALA A 308 6.08 5.55 23.77
CA ALA A 308 6.03 6.79 23.01
C ALA A 308 7.07 6.75 21.90
N MET A 309 6.77 7.40 20.78
CA MET A 309 7.69 7.55 19.67
C MET A 309 8.83 8.50 20.06
N ASP A 310 10.07 8.15 19.74
CA ASP A 310 11.19 9.08 19.86
C ASP A 310 11.04 10.27 18.89
N GLU A 311 11.79 11.35 19.11
CA GLU A 311 11.66 12.59 18.34
C GLU A 311 12.03 12.42 16.85
N ALA A 312 13.12 11.70 16.58
CA ALA A 312 13.63 11.46 15.22
C ALA A 312 14.35 10.10 15.07
N PRO A 313 13.66 8.97 15.32
CA PRO A 313 14.30 7.65 15.30
C PRO A 313 14.84 7.24 13.92
N TRP A 314 14.32 7.82 12.83
CA TRP A 314 14.82 7.61 11.47
C TRP A 314 16.26 8.11 11.26
N ASN A 315 16.78 8.99 12.14
CA ASN A 315 18.17 9.46 12.10
C ASN A 315 19.11 8.59 12.95
N ASP A 316 18.57 7.67 13.75
CA ASP A 316 19.37 6.80 14.60
C ASP A 316 19.85 5.58 13.81
N LYS A 317 21.16 5.48 13.67
CA LYS A 317 21.81 4.39 12.92
C LYS A 317 21.49 3.01 13.49
N ALA A 318 21.17 2.92 14.79
CA ALA A 318 20.78 1.67 15.43
C ALA A 318 19.47 1.11 14.84
N TYR A 319 18.63 1.93 14.21
CA TYR A 319 17.30 1.53 13.70
C TYR A 319 17.18 1.65 12.18
N THR A 320 18.30 1.72 11.47
CA THR A 320 18.33 1.95 10.01
C THR A 320 17.49 0.93 9.25
N ASP A 321 17.44 -0.32 9.71
CA ASP A 321 16.69 -1.42 9.12
C ASP A 321 15.17 -1.22 9.14
N PHE A 322 14.63 -0.53 10.14
CA PHE A 322 13.20 -0.17 10.21
C PHE A 322 12.83 1.02 9.32
N PHE A 323 13.82 1.80 8.89
CA PHE A 323 13.63 3.07 8.19
C PHE A 323 14.28 3.12 6.80
N LEU A 324 14.65 1.97 6.23
CA LEU A 324 15.35 1.88 4.94
C LEU A 324 14.64 2.63 3.79
N ASP A 325 13.31 2.57 3.77
CA ASP A 325 12.45 3.19 2.76
C ASP A 325 11.58 4.33 3.32
N PHE A 326 11.92 4.85 4.50
CA PHE A 326 11.11 5.81 5.23
C PHE A 326 10.83 7.09 4.42
N GLU A 327 11.86 7.66 3.79
CA GLU A 327 11.70 8.88 2.99
C GLU A 327 10.86 8.66 1.74
N ASP A 328 10.93 7.49 1.12
CA ASP A 328 10.15 7.19 -0.07
C ASP A 328 8.67 6.95 0.28
N LYS A 329 8.40 6.18 1.34
CA LYS A 329 7.05 6.02 1.88
C LYS A 329 6.44 7.36 2.36
N LEU A 330 7.26 8.24 2.95
CA LEU A 330 6.83 9.58 3.34
C LEU A 330 6.38 10.40 2.12
N LYS A 331 7.15 10.39 1.03
CA LYS A 331 6.78 11.08 -0.22
C LYS A 331 5.47 10.53 -0.79
N GLU A 332 5.30 9.22 -0.82
CA GLU A 332 4.06 8.57 -1.26
C GLU A 332 2.85 8.95 -0.38
N TYR A 333 3.04 8.96 0.94
CA TYR A 333 2.03 9.41 1.90
C TYR A 333 1.64 10.88 1.67
N LEU A 334 2.62 11.76 1.52
CA LEU A 334 2.37 13.19 1.28
C LEU A 334 1.67 13.42 -0.06
N PHE A 335 2.11 12.74 -1.11
CA PHE A 335 1.45 12.81 -2.42
C PHE A 335 0.01 12.32 -2.32
N THR A 336 -0.24 11.15 -1.72
CA THR A 336 -1.60 10.61 -1.53
C THR A 336 -2.49 11.59 -0.76
N LYS A 337 -1.95 12.23 0.28
CA LYS A 337 -2.68 13.24 1.06
C LYS A 337 -3.03 14.48 0.22
N MET A 338 -2.14 14.93 -0.67
CA MET A 338 -2.43 16.01 -1.60
C MET A 338 -3.58 15.65 -2.55
N LEU A 339 -3.68 14.38 -2.97
CA LEU A 339 -4.76 13.89 -3.82
C LEU A 339 -6.10 13.78 -3.08
N GLY A 340 -6.07 13.48 -1.77
CA GLY A 340 -7.27 13.24 -0.94
C GLY A 340 -8.32 14.35 -0.98
N ASP A 341 -7.89 15.62 -1.03
CA ASP A 341 -8.81 16.77 -1.12
C ASP A 341 -9.62 16.80 -2.42
N VAL A 342 -9.14 16.10 -3.45
CA VAL A 342 -9.76 16.00 -4.77
C VAL A 342 -10.58 14.73 -4.89
N THR A 343 -10.11 13.60 -4.36
CA THR A 343 -10.76 12.29 -4.52
C THR A 343 -12.21 12.28 -4.04
N ASP A 344 -12.52 13.01 -2.96
CA ASP A 344 -13.87 13.13 -2.40
C ASP A 344 -14.83 13.97 -3.25
N LYS A 345 -14.30 14.76 -4.19
CA LYS A 345 -15.08 15.64 -5.08
C LYS A 345 -15.28 15.05 -6.46
N ILE A 346 -14.67 13.89 -6.75
CA ILE A 346 -14.80 13.22 -8.04
C ILE A 346 -16.23 12.69 -8.19
N THR A 347 -16.86 13.01 -9.31
CA THR A 347 -18.13 12.42 -9.68
C THR A 347 -17.88 10.99 -10.13
N VAL A 348 -18.48 10.02 -9.44
CA VAL A 348 -18.43 8.59 -9.80
C VAL A 348 -19.77 8.20 -10.40
N TYR A 349 -19.77 7.76 -11.65
CA TYR A 349 -20.97 7.26 -12.33
C TYR A 349 -21.19 5.80 -11.94
N THR A 350 -21.81 5.58 -10.78
CA THR A 350 -21.98 4.24 -10.18
C THR A 350 -22.69 3.25 -11.08
N ASP A 351 -23.69 3.70 -11.86
CA ASP A 351 -24.41 2.87 -12.83
C ASP A 351 -23.52 2.35 -13.97
N VAL A 352 -22.34 2.96 -14.16
CA VAL A 352 -21.33 2.53 -15.12
C VAL A 352 -20.28 1.66 -14.42
N THR A 353 -19.70 2.13 -13.31
CA THR A 353 -18.61 1.42 -12.62
C THR A 353 -19.07 0.11 -11.98
N SER A 354 -20.30 0.02 -11.47
CA SER A 354 -20.81 -1.19 -10.82
C SER A 354 -21.07 -2.36 -11.77
N LYS A 355 -21.14 -2.09 -13.08
CA LYS A 355 -21.28 -3.11 -14.14
C LYS A 355 -19.96 -3.81 -14.46
N ILE A 356 -18.83 -3.21 -14.08
CA ILE A 356 -17.50 -3.76 -14.32
C ILE A 356 -17.11 -4.56 -13.08
N LYS A 357 -17.22 -5.88 -13.17
CA LYS A 357 -16.96 -6.82 -12.09
C LYS A 357 -15.55 -7.39 -12.21
N LEU A 358 -14.75 -7.31 -11.15
CA LEU A 358 -13.38 -7.83 -11.17
C LEU A 358 -13.34 -9.34 -11.47
N ARG A 359 -14.34 -10.11 -11.01
CA ARG A 359 -14.41 -11.54 -11.32
C ARG A 359 -14.55 -11.82 -12.82
N ASP A 360 -15.26 -10.95 -13.55
CA ASP A 360 -15.57 -11.13 -14.97
C ASP A 360 -14.48 -10.58 -15.91
N VAL A 361 -13.63 -9.67 -15.41
CA VAL A 361 -12.57 -9.03 -16.21
C VAL A 361 -11.36 -9.97 -16.35
N LYS A 362 -10.83 -10.09 -17.57
CA LYS A 362 -9.60 -10.84 -17.83
C LYS A 362 -8.38 -10.08 -17.30
N PRO A 363 -7.46 -10.70 -16.55
CA PRO A 363 -6.26 -10.01 -16.04
C PRO A 363 -5.30 -9.60 -17.17
N SER A 364 -4.79 -8.36 -17.11
CA SER A 364 -3.75 -7.84 -18.00
C SER A 364 -2.36 -8.02 -17.36
N TYR A 365 -1.63 -9.06 -17.75
CA TYR A 365 -0.31 -9.37 -17.20
C TYR A 365 0.86 -8.66 -17.90
N TYR A 366 0.62 -8.11 -19.08
CA TYR A 366 1.66 -7.66 -20.01
C TYR A 366 1.44 -6.24 -20.55
N VAL A 367 0.32 -5.60 -20.19
CA VAL A 367 -0.03 -4.23 -20.59
C VAL A 367 -0.46 -3.45 -19.37
#